data_AF-A0A9E2Q580-F1
#
_entry.id   AF-A0A9E2Q580-F1
#
_cell.length_a   1.000
_cell.length_b   1.000
_cell.length_c   1.000
_cell.angle_alpha   90.00
_cell.angle_beta   90.00
_cell.angle_gamma   90.00
#
_symmetry.space_group_name_H-M   'P 1'
#
loop_
_entity.id
_entity.type
_entity.pdbx_description
1 polymer ?
#
loop_
_entity_poly.entity_id
_entity_poly.type
_entity_poly.pdbx_seq_one_letter_code
_entity_poly.pdbx_strand_id
1 'polypeptide(L)'
;EWLMQTGGRVGYSCRNQHVLDLTHPDCYDHILGCLDALLVEYPIDYLKWDHNRTLVEAGHSPSGIPAAHGQTLAAYRLMDELHTRHPGLEIESCASGGGRVDLGILERTQRVWGSDCNDPLERRDMHRWTQLVVPPEVIGAHLGSSPSHTTGRQHDLAFRAETALWCHFGLELDLTRLSDDDLAATTQWVTAYKDRRKLLHTGTVVNCDIVEPSLTCHGVVAADRSRALFSVAYLGRSASWPLGRVRLPGLDPEARYRVTVVPLADGGPAQQADPAWMGQAPALSGRMLATTGLAVLAIRPEHSYLIQVDPA
;
A
#
# COMPACT_ATOMS: atom_id res chain seq x y z
N GLU A 1 -9.48 1.43 -37.13
CA GLU A 1 -10.13 0.10 -37.11
C GLU A 1 -10.19 -0.46 -35.69
N TRP A 2 -9.05 -0.65 -35.01
CA TRP A 2 -9.00 -1.23 -33.66
C TRP A 2 -9.37 -0.31 -32.49
N LEU A 3 -9.86 0.90 -32.75
CA LEU A 3 -10.32 1.77 -31.66
C LEU A 3 -11.68 1.31 -31.18
N MET A 4 -11.81 1.11 -29.87
CA MET A 4 -13.10 0.90 -29.23
C MET A 4 -13.93 2.17 -29.36
N GLN A 5 -15.01 2.09 -30.14
CA GLN A 5 -15.88 3.21 -30.48
C GLN A 5 -17.21 2.70 -31.05
N THR A 6 -18.27 3.46 -30.81
CA THR A 6 -19.58 3.21 -31.43
C THR A 6 -19.83 4.15 -32.61
N GLY A 7 -20.39 3.63 -33.71
CA GLY A 7 -20.79 4.45 -34.87
C GLY A 7 -19.62 4.94 -35.75
N GLY A 8 -19.87 5.95 -36.58
CA GLY A 8 -18.95 6.41 -37.64
C GLY A 8 -17.98 7.54 -37.26
N ARG A 9 -17.74 7.78 -35.96
CA ARG A 9 -16.85 8.86 -35.49
C ARG A 9 -15.86 8.33 -34.45
N VAL A 10 -14.72 9.00 -34.34
CA VAL A 10 -13.80 8.79 -33.22
C VAL A 10 -14.43 9.35 -31.94
N GLY A 11 -14.41 8.53 -30.89
CA GLY A 11 -14.93 8.90 -29.57
C GLY A 11 -14.08 9.95 -28.85
N TYR A 12 -14.52 10.41 -27.68
CA TYR A 12 -13.76 11.40 -26.91
C TYR A 12 -12.43 10.83 -26.37
N SER A 13 -11.35 11.60 -26.52
CA SER A 13 -10.09 11.31 -25.86
C SER A 13 -10.13 11.72 -24.38
N CYS A 14 -9.33 11.04 -23.57
CA CYS A 14 -9.05 11.37 -22.18
C CYS A 14 -7.56 11.14 -21.97
N ARG A 15 -6.85 12.06 -21.30
CA ARG A 15 -5.36 12.08 -21.27
C ARG A 15 -4.73 11.92 -22.67
N ASN A 16 -5.35 12.50 -23.69
CA ASN A 16 -4.93 12.42 -25.09
C ASN A 16 -4.81 11.00 -25.68
N GLN A 17 -5.52 10.01 -25.10
CA GLN A 17 -5.52 8.62 -25.56
C GLN A 17 -6.94 8.11 -25.84
N HIS A 18 -7.04 7.02 -26.62
CA HIS A 18 -8.24 6.22 -26.87
C HIS A 18 -8.03 4.78 -26.38
N VAL A 19 -9.08 3.96 -26.37
CA VAL A 19 -9.00 2.55 -25.96
C VAL A 19 -8.93 1.65 -27.18
N LEU A 20 -8.01 0.68 -27.16
CA LEU A 20 -7.97 -0.40 -28.13
C LEU A 20 -9.06 -1.45 -27.82
N ASP A 21 -9.72 -1.92 -28.87
CA ASP A 21 -10.70 -3.00 -28.80
C ASP A 21 -10.01 -4.36 -28.85
N LEU A 22 -9.70 -4.91 -27.67
CA LEU A 22 -9.04 -6.20 -27.51
C LEU A 22 -9.93 -7.40 -27.86
N THR A 23 -11.21 -7.16 -28.18
CA THR A 23 -12.07 -8.22 -28.71
C THR A 23 -11.82 -8.50 -30.19
N HIS A 24 -11.16 -7.55 -30.89
CA HIS A 24 -10.74 -7.74 -32.27
C HIS A 24 -9.52 -8.68 -32.32
N PRO A 25 -9.60 -9.86 -32.97
CA PRO A 25 -8.53 -10.86 -32.93
C PRO A 25 -7.17 -10.30 -33.34
N ASP A 26 -7.09 -9.59 -34.46
CA ASP A 26 -5.81 -9.02 -34.92
C ASP A 26 -5.24 -7.97 -33.96
N CYS A 27 -6.08 -7.20 -33.26
CA CYS A 27 -5.63 -6.25 -32.25
C CYS A 27 -5.08 -6.99 -31.03
N TYR A 28 -5.80 -8.01 -30.58
CA TYR A 28 -5.40 -8.87 -29.48
C TYR A 28 -4.05 -9.53 -29.75
N ASP A 29 -3.91 -10.19 -30.90
CA ASP A 29 -2.69 -10.92 -31.30
C ASP A 29 -1.51 -9.97 -31.47
N HIS A 30 -1.75 -8.77 -32.01
CA HIS A 30 -0.72 -7.74 -32.10
C HIS A 30 -0.23 -7.29 -30.72
N ILE A 31 -1.14 -6.98 -29.78
CA ILE A 31 -0.76 -6.55 -28.43
C ILE A 31 -0.06 -7.67 -27.67
N LEU A 32 -0.57 -8.90 -27.74
CA LEU A 32 0.08 -10.06 -27.13
C LEU A 32 1.48 -10.27 -27.70
N GLY A 33 1.62 -10.25 -29.04
CA GLY A 33 2.91 -10.42 -29.70
C GLY A 33 3.93 -9.34 -29.35
N CYS A 34 3.50 -8.08 -29.22
CA CYS A 34 4.37 -6.98 -28.80
C CYS A 34 4.86 -7.16 -27.35
N LEU A 35 3.98 -7.52 -26.42
CA LEU A 35 4.34 -7.75 -25.02
C LEU A 35 5.25 -8.98 -24.89
N ASP A 36 4.90 -10.08 -25.57
CA ASP A 36 5.69 -11.32 -25.61
C ASP A 36 7.10 -11.08 -26.16
N ALA A 37 7.23 -10.34 -27.26
CA ALA A 37 8.52 -10.00 -27.85
C ALA A 37 9.43 -9.25 -26.87
N LEU A 38 8.89 -8.28 -26.11
CA LEU A 38 9.66 -7.56 -25.09
C LEU A 38 10.17 -8.48 -23.98
N LEU A 39 9.31 -9.39 -23.49
CA LEU A 39 9.64 -10.33 -22.43
C LEU A 39 10.60 -11.44 -22.89
N VAL A 40 10.62 -11.77 -24.18
CA VAL A 40 11.60 -12.69 -24.77
C VAL A 40 12.95 -11.99 -24.99
N GLU A 41 12.94 -10.75 -25.44
CA GLU A 41 14.16 -10.00 -25.78
C GLU A 41 14.94 -9.57 -24.53
N TYR A 42 14.23 -9.20 -23.45
CA TYR A 42 14.83 -8.64 -22.25
C TYR A 42 14.48 -9.48 -21.01
N PRO A 43 15.39 -9.56 -20.02
CA PRO A 43 15.13 -10.24 -18.75
C PRO A 43 14.22 -9.37 -17.85
N ILE A 44 12.98 -9.17 -18.27
CA ILE A 44 11.97 -8.40 -17.54
C ILE A 44 11.21 -9.36 -16.63
N ASP A 45 11.48 -9.27 -15.33
CA ASP A 45 10.79 -10.07 -14.31
C ASP A 45 9.49 -9.40 -13.82
N TYR A 46 9.29 -8.12 -14.15
CA TYR A 46 8.22 -7.29 -13.58
C TYR A 46 7.58 -6.36 -14.61
N LEU A 47 6.24 -6.37 -14.67
CA LEU A 47 5.43 -5.47 -15.50
C LEU A 47 4.40 -4.72 -14.65
N LYS A 48 4.46 -3.38 -14.64
CA LYS A 48 3.35 -2.55 -14.14
C LYS A 48 2.33 -2.35 -15.26
N TRP A 49 1.17 -2.99 -15.15
CA TRP A 49 0.09 -2.95 -16.13
C TRP A 49 -0.89 -1.81 -15.81
N ASP A 50 -0.80 -0.68 -16.50
CA ASP A 50 -1.64 0.49 -16.22
C ASP A 50 -2.81 0.67 -17.20
N HIS A 51 -3.86 1.36 -16.76
CA HIS A 51 -5.01 1.74 -17.57
C HIS A 51 -5.60 3.09 -17.13
N ASN A 52 -5.19 4.12 -17.86
CA ASN A 52 -5.32 5.51 -17.44
C ASN A 52 -6.62 6.23 -17.87
N ARG A 53 -7.66 5.49 -18.27
CA ARG A 53 -8.98 6.08 -18.60
C ARG A 53 -10.14 5.11 -18.43
N THR A 54 -11.35 5.64 -18.27
CA THR A 54 -12.58 4.84 -18.33
C THR A 54 -12.93 4.48 -19.78
N LEU A 55 -13.61 3.35 -19.95
CA LEU A 55 -14.23 2.97 -21.22
C LEU A 55 -15.41 3.89 -21.50
N VAL A 56 -15.34 4.67 -22.57
CA VAL A 56 -16.40 5.57 -23.04
C VAL A 56 -16.78 5.09 -24.44
N GLU A 57 -18.07 4.99 -24.73
CA GLU A 57 -18.56 4.45 -26.02
C GLU A 57 -18.01 3.03 -26.29
N ALA A 58 -18.07 2.17 -25.26
CA ALA A 58 -17.48 0.83 -25.23
C ALA A 58 -18.24 -0.18 -26.10
N GLY A 59 -18.10 -0.07 -27.41
CA GLY A 59 -18.69 -0.98 -28.38
C GLY A 59 -17.92 -1.04 -29.70
N HIS A 60 -18.49 -1.77 -30.66
CA HIS A 60 -17.91 -1.97 -31.98
C HIS A 60 -18.48 -0.98 -33.01
N SER A 61 -17.62 -0.41 -33.83
CA SER A 61 -18.04 0.37 -35.00
C SER A 61 -18.26 -0.56 -36.22
N PRO A 62 -19.27 -0.31 -37.08
CA PRO A 62 -20.36 0.67 -36.93
C PRO A 62 -21.57 0.11 -36.16
N SER A 63 -21.52 -1.17 -35.77
CA SER A 63 -22.69 -1.92 -35.26
C SER A 63 -23.26 -1.41 -33.94
N GLY A 64 -22.45 -0.72 -33.13
CA GLY A 64 -22.82 -0.26 -31.79
C GLY A 64 -22.96 -1.38 -30.75
N ILE A 65 -22.58 -2.61 -31.08
CA ILE A 65 -22.67 -3.76 -30.17
C ILE A 65 -21.78 -3.49 -28.95
N PRO A 66 -22.31 -3.62 -27.70
CA PRO A 66 -21.53 -3.40 -26.49
C PRO A 66 -20.37 -4.39 -26.35
N ALA A 67 -19.19 -3.88 -26.02
CA ALA A 67 -17.94 -4.63 -25.97
C ALA A 67 -17.28 -4.65 -24.57
N ALA A 68 -17.81 -3.91 -23.59
CA ALA A 68 -17.16 -3.72 -22.29
C ALA A 68 -16.84 -5.04 -21.58
N HIS A 69 -17.77 -6.00 -21.57
CA HIS A 69 -17.53 -7.32 -20.97
C HIS A 69 -16.46 -8.11 -21.73
N GLY A 70 -16.56 -8.15 -23.06
CA GLY A 70 -15.56 -8.82 -23.92
C GLY A 70 -14.16 -8.22 -23.77
N GLN A 71 -14.07 -6.89 -23.63
CA GLN A 71 -12.83 -6.17 -23.36
C GLN A 71 -12.18 -6.60 -22.05
N THR A 72 -12.98 -6.70 -20.98
CA THR A 72 -12.49 -7.18 -19.68
C THR A 72 -11.96 -8.62 -19.79
N LEU A 73 -12.74 -9.52 -20.42
CA LEU A 73 -12.31 -10.91 -20.61
C LEU A 73 -11.06 -11.02 -21.50
N ALA A 74 -10.92 -10.18 -22.51
CA ALA A 74 -9.74 -10.13 -23.35
C ALA A 74 -8.52 -9.63 -22.56
N ALA A 75 -8.67 -8.58 -21.74
CA ALA A 75 -7.59 -8.12 -20.87
C ALA A 75 -7.14 -9.20 -19.87
N TYR A 76 -8.09 -9.93 -19.27
CA TYR A 76 -7.79 -11.08 -18.42
C TYR A 76 -7.02 -12.17 -19.17
N ARG A 77 -7.48 -12.53 -20.38
CA ARG A 77 -6.79 -13.51 -21.21
C ARG A 77 -5.37 -13.08 -21.58
N LEU A 78 -5.11 -11.79 -21.82
CA LEU A 78 -3.75 -11.30 -22.06
C LEU A 78 -2.83 -11.57 -20.84
N MET A 79 -3.29 -11.25 -19.63
CA MET A 79 -2.51 -11.50 -18.41
C MET A 79 -2.25 -13.00 -18.22
N ASP A 80 -3.28 -13.83 -18.43
CA ASP A 80 -3.20 -15.29 -18.31
C ASP A 80 -2.24 -15.92 -19.34
N GLU A 81 -2.25 -15.44 -20.60
CA GLU A 81 -1.34 -15.88 -21.66
C GLU A 81 0.11 -15.46 -21.37
N LEU A 82 0.34 -14.24 -20.87
CA LEU A 82 1.67 -13.78 -20.51
C LEU A 82 2.25 -14.61 -19.36
N HIS A 83 1.47 -14.93 -18.33
CA HIS A 83 1.92 -15.83 -17.27
C HIS A 83 2.21 -17.25 -17.78
N THR A 84 1.40 -17.75 -18.74
CA THR A 84 1.63 -19.06 -19.34
C THR A 84 2.94 -19.12 -20.13
N ARG A 85 3.25 -18.06 -20.88
CA ARG A 85 4.49 -17.95 -21.67
C ARG A 85 5.71 -17.60 -20.82
N HIS A 86 5.51 -16.84 -19.73
CA HIS A 86 6.54 -16.31 -18.85
C HIS A 86 6.23 -16.63 -17.38
N PRO A 87 6.45 -17.88 -16.90
CA PRO A 87 6.02 -18.31 -15.56
C PRO A 87 6.68 -17.58 -14.38
N GLY A 88 7.75 -16.83 -14.63
CA GLY A 88 8.43 -16.00 -13.63
C GLY A 88 8.02 -14.52 -13.64
N LEU A 89 7.17 -14.10 -14.60
CA LEU A 89 6.74 -12.71 -14.70
C LEU A 89 5.80 -12.35 -13.55
N GLU A 90 6.11 -11.25 -12.87
CA GLU A 90 5.20 -10.59 -11.94
C GLU A 90 4.48 -9.42 -12.62
N ILE A 91 3.16 -9.37 -12.47
CA ILE A 91 2.32 -8.26 -12.92
C ILE A 91 1.81 -7.48 -11.71
N GLU A 92 2.02 -6.16 -11.73
CA GLU A 92 1.32 -5.20 -10.84
C GLU A 92 0.22 -4.49 -11.62
N SER A 93 -1.04 -4.71 -11.25
CA SER A 93 -2.16 -3.97 -11.85
C SER A 93 -2.18 -2.52 -11.38
N CYS A 94 -2.43 -1.60 -12.30
CA CYS A 94 -2.65 -0.19 -12.06
C CYS A 94 -3.80 0.30 -12.95
N ALA A 95 -4.57 1.25 -12.44
CA ALA A 95 -5.55 1.99 -13.22
C ALA A 95 -5.65 3.41 -12.65
N SER A 96 -4.65 4.24 -12.97
CA SER A 96 -4.45 5.55 -12.31
C SER A 96 -4.41 5.41 -10.78
N GLY A 97 -3.60 4.49 -10.27
CA GLY A 97 -3.71 4.01 -8.89
C GLY A 97 -4.64 2.81 -8.78
N GLY A 98 -5.47 2.82 -7.74
CA GLY A 98 -6.34 1.70 -7.37
C GLY A 98 -7.67 1.62 -8.12
N GLY A 99 -7.79 2.17 -9.33
CA GLY A 99 -9.06 2.21 -10.08
C GLY A 99 -9.61 0.84 -10.49
N ARG A 100 -8.82 -0.23 -10.39
CA ARG A 100 -9.19 -1.63 -10.65
C ARG A 100 -8.50 -2.56 -9.66
N VAL A 101 -8.88 -2.43 -8.40
CA VAL A 101 -8.51 -3.36 -7.33
C VAL A 101 -9.74 -4.23 -7.04
N ASP A 102 -9.83 -5.35 -7.73
CA ASP A 102 -10.96 -6.28 -7.64
C ASP A 102 -10.46 -7.74 -7.69
N LEU A 103 -11.33 -8.68 -7.30
CA LEU A 103 -10.95 -10.09 -7.19
C LEU A 103 -10.55 -10.71 -8.53
N GLY A 104 -11.14 -10.28 -9.65
CA GLY A 104 -10.78 -10.82 -10.97
C GLY A 104 -9.38 -10.40 -11.42
N ILE A 105 -8.96 -9.18 -11.05
CA ILE A 105 -7.56 -8.72 -11.20
C ILE A 105 -6.64 -9.45 -10.22
N LEU A 106 -7.03 -9.60 -8.95
CA LEU A 106 -6.19 -10.24 -7.92
C LEU A 106 -5.89 -11.72 -8.22
N GLU A 107 -6.78 -12.42 -8.93
CA GLU A 107 -6.51 -13.77 -9.45
C GLU A 107 -5.37 -13.82 -10.48
N ARG A 108 -5.01 -12.68 -11.07
CA ARG A 108 -4.14 -12.56 -12.27
C ARG A 108 -2.95 -11.64 -12.06
N THR A 109 -2.76 -11.10 -10.87
CA THR A 109 -1.66 -10.19 -10.59
C THR A 109 -1.11 -10.43 -9.21
N GLN A 110 0.21 -10.38 -9.09
CA GLN A 110 0.93 -10.56 -7.83
C GLN A 110 0.87 -9.28 -6.99
N ARG A 111 0.64 -8.13 -7.62
CA ARG A 111 0.52 -6.82 -6.96
C ARG A 111 -0.58 -5.96 -7.57
N VAL A 112 -1.05 -5.00 -6.79
CA VAL A 112 -1.91 -3.91 -7.25
C VAL A 112 -1.37 -2.59 -6.71
N TRP A 113 -1.34 -1.56 -7.55
CA TRP A 113 -0.95 -0.22 -7.13
C TRP A 113 -2.11 0.44 -6.39
N GLY A 114 -1.96 0.67 -5.08
CA GLY A 114 -3.08 1.11 -4.23
C GLY A 114 -3.64 2.49 -4.58
N SER A 115 -2.78 3.44 -4.97
CA SER A 115 -3.18 4.82 -5.31
C SER A 115 -2.01 5.60 -5.90
N ASP A 116 -2.26 6.47 -6.88
CA ASP A 116 -1.25 7.46 -7.32
C ASP A 116 -0.93 8.49 -6.22
N CYS A 117 -1.84 8.68 -5.27
CA CYS A 117 -1.57 9.51 -4.11
C CYS A 117 -0.70 8.75 -3.10
N ASN A 118 0.55 9.17 -2.92
CA ASN A 118 1.48 8.64 -1.91
C ASN A 118 1.63 9.58 -0.69
N ASP A 119 0.70 10.51 -0.51
CA ASP A 119 0.59 11.35 0.69
C ASP A 119 0.28 10.49 1.93
N PRO A 120 1.04 10.60 3.04
CA PRO A 120 0.86 9.75 4.21
C PRO A 120 -0.52 9.81 4.85
N LEU A 121 -1.14 10.99 4.91
CA LEU A 121 -2.45 11.15 5.54
C LEU A 121 -3.54 10.48 4.70
N GLU A 122 -3.50 10.66 3.37
CA GLU A 122 -4.42 9.97 2.45
C GLU A 122 -4.18 8.46 2.45
N ARG A 123 -2.91 8.04 2.37
CA ARG A 123 -2.52 6.63 2.26
C ARG A 123 -2.95 5.81 3.47
N ARG A 124 -2.92 6.39 4.67
CA ARG A 124 -3.35 5.70 5.89
C ARG A 124 -4.81 5.31 5.87
N ASP A 125 -5.68 6.23 5.43
CA ASP A 125 -7.11 5.92 5.29
C ASP A 125 -7.34 4.91 4.17
N MET A 126 -6.70 5.11 3.01
CA MET A 126 -6.76 4.17 1.89
C MET A 126 -6.34 2.76 2.30
N HIS A 127 -5.18 2.60 2.95
CA HIS A 127 -4.68 1.30 3.42
C HIS A 127 -5.68 0.62 4.35
N ARG A 128 -6.25 1.34 5.33
CA ARG A 128 -7.23 0.79 6.27
C ARG A 128 -8.41 0.12 5.56
N TRP A 129 -8.94 0.76 4.52
CA TRP A 129 -10.12 0.27 3.82
C TRP A 129 -9.78 -0.76 2.74
N THR A 130 -8.68 -0.61 2.01
CA THR A 130 -8.22 -1.59 1.03
C THR A 130 -7.84 -2.92 1.68
N GLN A 131 -7.21 -2.88 2.87
CA GLN A 131 -6.80 -4.06 3.62
C GLN A 131 -7.96 -4.87 4.21
N LEU A 132 -9.21 -4.42 4.08
CA LEU A 132 -10.37 -5.24 4.44
C LEU A 132 -10.52 -6.46 3.52
N VAL A 133 -10.05 -6.38 2.28
CA VAL A 133 -10.22 -7.43 1.27
C VAL A 133 -8.93 -7.79 0.54
N VAL A 134 -7.94 -6.89 0.51
CA VAL A 134 -6.66 -7.14 -0.16
C VAL A 134 -5.55 -7.34 0.88
N PRO A 135 -4.80 -8.45 0.83
CA PRO A 135 -3.66 -8.65 1.72
C PRO A 135 -2.58 -7.57 1.53
N PRO A 136 -1.92 -7.08 2.61
CA PRO A 136 -0.95 -6.00 2.50
C PRO A 136 0.23 -6.29 1.56
N GLU A 137 0.64 -7.55 1.44
CA GLU A 137 1.72 -8.00 0.57
C GLU A 137 1.42 -7.83 -0.93
N VAL A 138 0.15 -7.67 -1.29
CA VAL A 138 -0.31 -7.44 -2.67
C VAL A 138 -0.45 -5.94 -2.96
N ILE A 139 -0.57 -5.08 -1.95
CA ILE A 139 -0.80 -3.64 -2.13
C ILE A 139 0.54 -2.91 -2.28
N GLY A 140 0.81 -2.33 -3.45
CA GLY A 140 1.97 -1.46 -3.65
C GLY A 140 1.87 -0.16 -2.81
N ALA A 141 2.90 0.13 -2.02
CA ALA A 141 3.02 1.36 -1.26
C ALA A 141 4.46 1.89 -1.29
N HIS A 142 4.65 3.07 -1.86
CA HIS A 142 5.99 3.62 -2.05
C HIS A 142 6.26 4.82 -1.15
N LEU A 143 7.51 4.93 -0.68
CA LEU A 143 8.06 6.20 -0.23
C LEU A 143 8.13 7.15 -1.43
N GLY A 144 7.22 8.13 -1.48
CA GLY A 144 7.17 9.15 -2.51
C GLY A 144 8.00 10.39 -2.19
N SER A 145 8.06 11.35 -3.12
CA SER A 145 8.66 12.67 -2.92
C SER A 145 7.93 13.51 -1.86
N SER A 146 8.62 14.52 -1.31
CA SER A 146 8.02 15.57 -0.48
C SER A 146 8.47 16.92 -1.06
N PRO A 147 7.56 17.84 -1.44
CA PRO A 147 6.10 17.75 -1.32
C PRO A 147 5.46 16.61 -2.14
N SER A 148 4.29 16.15 -1.69
CA SER A 148 3.45 15.21 -2.44
C SER A 148 2.98 15.84 -3.74
N HIS A 149 3.08 15.10 -4.85
CA HIS A 149 2.72 15.58 -6.18
C HIS A 149 1.21 15.68 -6.40
N THR A 150 0.40 15.00 -5.58
CA THR A 150 -1.07 15.01 -5.67
C THR A 150 -1.72 16.01 -4.72
N THR A 151 -1.16 16.18 -3.51
CA THR A 151 -1.76 17.01 -2.44
C THR A 151 -1.00 18.30 -2.18
N GLY A 152 0.28 18.38 -2.56
CA GLY A 152 1.17 19.49 -2.23
C GLY A 152 1.63 19.54 -0.77
N ARG A 153 1.19 18.62 0.10
CA ARG A 153 1.64 18.58 1.50
C ARG A 153 3.10 18.16 1.61
N GLN A 154 3.77 18.66 2.63
CA GLN A 154 5.14 18.29 2.98
C GLN A 154 5.11 17.47 4.26
N HIS A 155 5.78 16.32 4.24
CA HIS A 155 5.92 15.45 5.40
C HIS A 155 7.36 14.97 5.55
N ASP A 156 7.78 14.77 6.79
CA ASP A 156 9.09 14.20 7.13
C ASP A 156 9.26 12.80 6.51
N LEU A 157 10.50 12.45 6.18
CA LEU A 157 10.83 11.16 5.54
C LEU A 157 10.34 9.97 6.35
N ALA A 158 10.51 10.03 7.67
CA ALA A 158 10.05 9.04 8.63
C ALA A 158 8.57 8.71 8.47
N PHE A 159 7.70 9.72 8.47
CA PHE A 159 6.25 9.54 8.43
C PHE A 159 5.79 8.95 7.09
N ARG A 160 6.43 9.38 5.98
CA ARG A 160 6.22 8.81 4.66
C ARG A 160 6.65 7.34 4.58
N ALA A 161 7.84 7.03 5.05
CA ALA A 161 8.40 5.69 5.00
C ALA A 161 7.63 4.72 5.91
N GLU A 162 7.28 5.13 7.13
CA GLU A 162 6.46 4.35 8.05
C GLU A 162 5.08 4.04 7.46
N THR A 163 4.45 5.01 6.79
CA THR A 163 3.14 4.77 6.15
C THR A 163 3.23 3.75 5.02
N ALA A 164 4.32 3.77 4.24
CA ALA A 164 4.55 2.80 3.17
C ALA A 164 4.96 1.42 3.68
N LEU A 165 5.57 1.33 4.88
CA LEU A 165 6.13 0.10 5.46
C LEU A 165 5.12 -1.06 5.53
N TRP A 166 3.85 -0.74 5.74
CA TRP A 166 2.80 -1.70 6.07
C TRP A 166 2.31 -2.55 4.91
N CYS A 167 2.65 -2.20 3.68
CA CYS A 167 2.26 -2.94 2.48
C CYS A 167 3.51 -3.37 1.70
N HIS A 168 3.37 -3.68 0.41
CA HIS A 168 4.50 -3.98 -0.47
C HIS A 168 5.35 -2.71 -0.71
N PHE A 169 6.37 -2.52 0.13
CA PHE A 169 7.20 -1.32 0.19
C PHE A 169 8.05 -1.13 -1.07
N GLY A 170 8.11 0.10 -1.56
CA GLY A 170 8.99 0.51 -2.66
C GLY A 170 9.38 1.99 -2.55
N LEU A 171 10.15 2.46 -3.53
CA LEU A 171 10.65 3.84 -3.59
C LEU A 171 10.16 4.48 -4.89
N GLU A 172 9.59 5.68 -4.80
CA GLU A 172 9.08 6.45 -5.93
C GLU A 172 9.50 7.92 -5.81
N LEU A 173 10.82 8.11 -5.82
CA LEU A 173 11.49 9.40 -5.72
C LEU A 173 12.86 9.36 -6.39
N ASP A 174 13.38 10.53 -6.77
CA ASP A 174 14.71 10.65 -7.35
C ASP A 174 15.79 10.53 -6.26
N LEU A 175 16.38 9.36 -6.14
CA LEU A 175 17.44 9.07 -5.16
C LEU A 175 18.70 9.94 -5.37
N THR A 176 18.94 10.43 -6.59
CA THR A 176 20.12 11.25 -6.89
C THR A 176 20.03 12.67 -6.32
N ARG A 177 18.84 13.05 -5.83
CA ARG A 177 18.55 14.36 -5.24
C ARG A 177 18.42 14.31 -3.72
N LEU A 178 18.53 13.13 -3.11
CA LEU A 178 18.49 13.00 -1.66
C LEU A 178 19.79 13.55 -1.06
N SER A 179 19.67 14.17 0.11
CA SER A 179 20.83 14.45 0.96
C SER A 179 21.46 13.14 1.44
N ASP A 180 22.72 13.17 1.87
CA ASP A 180 23.38 11.99 2.45
C ASP A 180 22.61 11.45 3.67
N ASP A 181 22.05 12.36 4.49
CA ASP A 181 21.24 12.02 5.64
C ASP A 181 19.91 11.33 5.24
N ASP A 182 19.21 11.86 4.23
CA ASP A 182 17.97 11.26 3.72
C ASP A 182 18.22 9.92 3.05
N LEU A 183 19.34 9.77 2.34
CA LEU A 183 19.72 8.51 1.71
C LEU A 183 20.07 7.45 2.77
N ALA A 184 20.78 7.83 3.83
CA ALA A 184 21.05 6.97 4.98
C ALA A 184 19.76 6.57 5.69
N ALA A 185 18.84 7.51 5.94
CA ALA A 185 17.54 7.23 6.53
C ALA A 185 16.69 6.30 5.64
N THR A 186 16.66 6.55 4.33
CA THR A 186 15.98 5.67 3.35
C THR A 186 16.54 4.25 3.41
N THR A 187 17.87 4.11 3.51
CA THR A 187 18.54 2.80 3.64
C THR A 187 18.14 2.07 4.92
N GLN A 188 17.99 2.79 6.04
CA GLN A 188 17.51 2.22 7.29
C GLN A 188 16.07 1.71 7.17
N TRP A 189 15.18 2.47 6.51
CA TRP A 189 13.80 2.04 6.28
C TRP A 189 13.70 0.81 5.35
N VAL A 190 14.50 0.76 4.28
CA VAL A 190 14.58 -0.41 3.40
C VAL A 190 15.06 -1.64 4.17
N THR A 191 16.06 -1.48 5.04
CA THR A 191 16.58 -2.56 5.89
C THR A 191 15.51 -3.04 6.87
N ALA A 192 14.85 -2.10 7.55
CA ALA A 192 13.78 -2.39 8.49
C ALA A 192 12.60 -3.12 7.84
N TYR A 193 12.24 -2.75 6.60
CA TYR A 193 11.24 -3.46 5.82
C TYR A 193 11.69 -4.89 5.51
N LYS A 194 12.93 -5.09 5.03
CA LYS A 194 13.45 -6.44 4.74
C LYS A 194 13.45 -7.35 5.97
N ASP A 195 13.76 -6.82 7.15
CA ASP A 195 13.76 -7.56 8.41
C ASP A 195 12.33 -7.93 8.86
N ARG A 196 11.33 -7.10 8.53
CA ARG A 196 9.95 -7.21 9.03
C ARG A 196 8.96 -7.77 8.03
N ARG A 197 9.26 -7.76 6.72
CA ARG A 197 8.32 -8.14 5.66
C ARG A 197 7.71 -9.52 5.86
N LYS A 198 8.45 -10.47 6.44
CA LYS A 198 7.89 -11.78 6.78
C LYS A 198 6.73 -11.65 7.77
N LEU A 199 6.90 -10.90 8.86
CA LEU A 199 5.81 -10.65 9.80
C LEU A 199 4.68 -9.88 9.12
N LEU A 200 4.99 -8.78 8.41
CA LEU A 200 4.01 -7.92 7.76
C LEU A 200 3.14 -8.67 6.75
N HIS A 201 3.72 -9.59 5.98
CA HIS A 201 3.05 -10.30 4.89
C HIS A 201 2.44 -11.66 5.30
N THR A 202 2.72 -12.15 6.51
CA THR A 202 2.19 -13.47 6.96
C THR A 202 1.40 -13.39 8.25
N GLY A 203 1.48 -12.27 8.97
CA GLY A 203 0.71 -12.04 10.17
C GLY A 203 -0.72 -11.61 9.88
N THR A 204 -1.55 -11.64 10.90
CA THR A 204 -2.92 -11.15 10.85
C THR A 204 -2.92 -9.63 11.05
N VAL A 205 -3.45 -8.90 10.08
CA VAL A 205 -3.71 -7.46 10.19
C VAL A 205 -4.79 -7.24 11.25
N VAL A 206 -4.55 -6.29 12.15
CA VAL A 206 -5.50 -5.89 13.18
C VAL A 206 -5.65 -4.38 13.22
N ASN A 207 -6.88 -3.90 13.42
CA ASN A 207 -7.18 -2.49 13.61
C ASN A 207 -7.50 -2.25 15.08
N CYS A 208 -6.91 -1.20 15.66
CA CYS A 208 -7.23 -0.79 17.03
C CYS A 208 -8.55 0.01 17.04
N ASP A 209 -9.24 0.01 18.17
CA ASP A 209 -10.37 0.91 18.39
C ASP A 209 -9.90 2.37 18.24
N ILE A 210 -10.71 3.20 17.57
CA ILE A 210 -10.43 4.64 17.48
C ILE A 210 -10.75 5.25 18.84
N VAL A 211 -9.70 5.61 19.57
CA VAL A 211 -9.80 6.24 20.90
C VAL A 211 -9.89 7.77 20.82
N GLU A 212 -9.36 8.34 19.75
CA GLU A 212 -9.31 9.77 19.49
C GLU A 212 -9.25 9.98 17.95
N PRO A 213 -10.06 10.87 17.34
CA PRO A 213 -10.08 11.05 15.89
C PRO A 213 -8.76 11.53 15.27
N SER A 214 -7.93 12.23 16.05
CA SER A 214 -6.60 12.69 15.61
C SER A 214 -5.52 11.59 15.66
N LEU A 215 -5.87 10.37 16.08
CA LEU A 215 -4.95 9.25 16.22
C LEU A 215 -5.44 8.01 15.46
N THR A 216 -4.51 7.30 14.84
CA THR A 216 -4.77 5.97 14.27
C THR A 216 -3.83 4.94 14.86
N CYS A 217 -4.34 3.72 15.05
CA CYS A 217 -3.57 2.58 15.51
C CYS A 217 -4.01 1.34 14.73
N HIS A 218 -3.03 0.63 14.20
CA HIS A 218 -3.21 -0.66 13.53
C HIS A 218 -1.93 -1.47 13.71
N GLY A 219 -1.96 -2.75 13.38
CA GLY A 219 -0.78 -3.59 13.47
C GLY A 219 -0.91 -4.92 12.75
N VAL A 220 0.14 -5.72 12.87
CA VAL A 220 0.21 -7.08 12.37
C VAL A 220 0.69 -7.98 13.50
N VAL A 221 -0.07 -9.04 13.78
CA VAL A 221 0.24 -10.04 14.81
C VAL A 221 0.67 -11.34 14.12
N ALA A 222 1.77 -11.95 14.56
CA ALA A 222 2.21 -13.23 14.02
C ALA A 222 1.11 -14.29 14.15
N ALA A 223 1.06 -15.26 13.22
CA ALA A 223 0.04 -16.31 13.22
C ALA A 223 0.02 -17.15 14.52
N ASP A 224 1.19 -17.35 15.14
CA ASP A 224 1.35 -18.01 16.44
C ASP A 224 1.17 -17.07 17.65
N ARG A 225 0.85 -15.80 17.39
CA ARG A 225 0.72 -14.71 18.35
C ARG A 225 1.97 -14.43 19.19
N SER A 226 3.13 -14.96 18.83
CA SER A 226 4.38 -14.81 19.61
C SER A 226 4.91 -13.38 19.61
N ARG A 227 4.67 -12.63 18.53
CA ARG A 227 5.13 -11.26 18.35
C ARG A 227 4.15 -10.44 17.52
N ALA A 228 4.26 -9.12 17.61
CA ALA A 228 3.48 -8.20 16.82
C ALA A 228 4.23 -6.88 16.58
N LEU A 229 3.79 -6.16 15.56
CA LEU A 229 4.19 -4.79 15.28
C LEU A 229 2.93 -3.93 15.18
N PHE A 230 2.93 -2.77 15.82
CA PHE A 230 1.83 -1.81 15.74
C PHE A 230 2.34 -0.44 15.33
N SER A 231 1.56 0.26 14.52
CA SER A 231 1.72 1.69 14.26
C SER A 231 0.83 2.48 15.20
N VAL A 232 1.35 3.59 15.72
CA VAL A 232 0.54 4.66 16.29
C VAL A 232 0.90 5.95 15.58
N ALA A 233 -0.09 6.59 14.97
CA ALA A 233 0.13 7.79 14.17
C ALA A 233 -0.83 8.92 14.54
N TYR A 234 -0.28 10.12 14.58
CA TYR A 234 -0.99 11.35 14.83
C TYR A 234 -1.33 11.98 13.49
N LEU A 235 -2.61 12.01 13.14
CA LEU A 235 -3.09 12.63 11.91
C LEU A 235 -3.22 14.15 12.02
N GLY A 236 -3.27 14.66 13.25
CA GLY A 236 -3.49 16.06 13.54
C GLY A 236 -3.28 16.35 15.03
N ARG A 237 -3.57 17.59 15.44
CA ARG A 237 -3.54 17.96 16.85
C ARG A 237 -4.83 17.53 17.53
N SER A 238 -4.73 16.86 18.66
CA SER A 238 -5.91 16.56 19.48
C SER A 238 -6.50 17.79 20.15
N ALA A 239 -7.82 17.75 20.36
CA ALA A 239 -8.54 18.74 21.15
C ALA A 239 -8.31 18.57 22.67
N SER A 240 -7.83 17.41 23.12
CA SER A 240 -7.73 17.09 24.54
C SER A 240 -6.37 16.48 24.93
N TRP A 241 -6.02 16.62 26.21
CA TRP A 241 -4.81 16.06 26.80
C TRP A 241 -5.09 15.62 28.24
N PRO A 242 -4.65 14.43 28.71
CA PRO A 242 -3.92 13.39 27.97
C PRO A 242 -4.76 12.62 26.95
N LEU A 243 -4.11 12.16 25.87
CA LEU A 243 -4.72 11.43 24.76
C LEU A 243 -5.22 10.01 25.09
N GLY A 244 -5.00 9.56 26.32
CA GLY A 244 -5.45 8.25 26.79
C GLY A 244 -4.51 7.12 26.38
N ARG A 245 -5.10 5.97 26.05
CA ARG A 245 -4.39 4.71 25.81
C ARG A 245 -4.81 4.07 24.51
N VAL A 246 -3.88 3.45 23.81
CA VAL A 246 -4.15 2.58 22.65
C VAL A 246 -4.16 1.13 23.08
N ARG A 247 -5.18 0.38 22.66
CA ARG A 247 -5.30 -1.06 22.88
C ARG A 247 -4.66 -1.81 21.71
N LEU A 248 -3.97 -2.89 22.01
CA LEU A 248 -3.27 -3.72 21.03
C LEU A 248 -4.00 -5.08 20.89
N PRO A 249 -4.94 -5.23 19.93
CA PRO A 249 -5.72 -6.45 19.78
C PRO A 249 -4.92 -7.60 19.13
N GLY A 250 -5.44 -8.83 19.22
CA GLY A 250 -4.95 -10.00 18.49
C GLY A 250 -3.87 -10.83 19.19
N LEU A 251 -3.28 -10.34 20.29
CA LEU A 251 -2.29 -11.06 21.09
C LEU A 251 -2.92 -12.23 21.88
N ASP A 252 -2.11 -13.24 22.23
CA ASP A 252 -2.54 -14.28 23.18
C ASP A 252 -2.75 -13.66 24.56
N PRO A 253 -3.96 -13.75 25.16
CA PRO A 253 -4.28 -13.11 26.43
C PRO A 253 -3.43 -13.58 27.62
N GLU A 254 -2.96 -14.83 27.61
CA GLU A 254 -2.24 -15.45 28.74
C GLU A 254 -0.71 -15.33 28.60
N ALA A 255 -0.22 -15.13 27.37
CA ALA A 255 1.19 -14.89 27.13
C ALA A 255 1.66 -13.53 27.66
N ARG A 256 2.94 -13.43 28.01
CA ARG A 256 3.58 -12.18 28.44
C ARG A 256 4.51 -11.66 27.35
N TYR A 257 4.46 -10.35 27.15
CA TYR A 257 5.21 -9.68 26.12
C TYR A 257 6.02 -8.52 26.67
N ARG A 258 7.21 -8.32 26.11
CA ARG A 258 7.99 -7.11 26.24
C ARG A 258 7.57 -6.13 25.16
N VAL A 259 7.30 -4.89 25.56
CA VAL A 259 6.90 -3.83 24.65
C VAL A 259 8.01 -2.80 24.54
N THR A 260 8.38 -2.47 23.31
CA THR A 260 9.41 -1.48 22.99
C THR A 260 8.96 -0.59 21.84
N VAL A 261 9.57 0.58 21.71
CA VAL A 261 9.43 1.43 20.52
C VAL A 261 10.57 1.10 19.58
N VAL A 262 10.27 0.92 18.29
CA VAL A 262 11.29 0.66 17.30
C VAL A 262 12.12 1.94 17.11
N PRO A 263 13.46 1.87 17.19
CA PRO A 263 14.32 3.04 17.03
C PRO A 263 14.52 3.38 15.55
N LEU A 264 13.44 3.49 14.79
CA LEU A 264 13.48 4.11 13.46
C LEU A 264 13.25 5.60 13.68
N ALA A 265 13.92 6.43 12.87
CA ALA A 265 13.92 7.87 13.09
C ALA A 265 12.49 8.39 13.12
N ASP A 266 12.01 8.78 14.30
CA ASP A 266 10.64 9.24 14.50
C ASP A 266 10.65 10.75 14.76
N GLY A 267 9.55 11.39 14.37
CA GLY A 267 9.29 12.80 14.61
C GLY A 267 9.69 13.19 16.02
N GLY A 268 10.64 14.13 16.13
CA GLY A 268 11.27 14.49 17.40
C GLY A 268 10.27 14.65 18.55
N PRO A 269 10.71 14.36 19.78
CA PRO A 269 9.83 14.29 20.94
C PRO A 269 9.02 15.59 21.10
N ALA A 270 7.74 15.48 21.50
CA ALA A 270 7.09 16.65 22.07
C ALA A 270 7.79 17.00 23.40
N GLN A 271 7.62 18.24 23.87
CA GLN A 271 8.28 18.78 25.08
C GLN A 271 7.85 18.11 26.41
N GLN A 272 7.40 16.85 26.42
CA GLN A 272 6.84 16.16 27.57
C GLN A 272 7.53 14.83 27.86
N ALA A 273 7.45 14.40 29.12
CA ALA A 273 8.05 13.16 29.58
C ALA A 273 7.37 11.94 28.97
N ASP A 274 8.20 10.99 28.56
CA ASP A 274 7.77 9.70 28.02
C ASP A 274 6.92 8.91 29.03
N PRO A 275 5.93 8.13 28.55
CA PRO A 275 5.20 7.20 29.41
C PRO A 275 6.13 6.24 30.14
N ALA A 276 5.82 5.94 31.41
CA ALA A 276 6.65 5.09 32.27
C ALA A 276 6.98 3.70 31.68
N TRP A 277 6.12 3.17 30.81
CA TRP A 277 6.35 1.86 30.17
C TRP A 277 7.54 1.86 29.21
N MET A 278 7.90 3.01 28.60
CA MET A 278 9.05 3.09 27.69
C MET A 278 10.37 2.92 28.42
N GLY A 279 10.54 3.54 29.59
CA GLY A 279 11.77 3.44 30.37
C GLY A 279 11.96 2.08 31.07
N GLN A 280 10.88 1.31 31.23
CA GLN A 280 10.90 0.05 32.00
C GLN A 280 10.79 -1.21 31.13
N ALA A 281 10.30 -1.09 29.89
CA ALA A 281 9.99 -2.21 28.99
C ALA A 281 9.30 -3.38 29.73
N PRO A 282 8.14 -3.13 30.39
CA PRO A 282 7.53 -4.10 31.29
C PRO A 282 7.05 -5.35 30.54
N ALA A 283 7.12 -6.49 31.22
CA ALA A 283 6.49 -7.72 30.77
C ALA A 283 4.97 -7.64 31.03
N LEU A 284 4.17 -7.40 30.00
CA LEU A 284 2.71 -7.22 30.08
C LEU A 284 2.00 -8.43 29.49
N SER A 285 0.92 -8.90 30.11
CA SER A 285 0.08 -9.95 29.51
C SER A 285 -0.61 -9.42 28.24
N GLY A 286 -0.84 -10.28 27.25
CA GLY A 286 -1.62 -9.90 26.06
C GLY A 286 -3.03 -9.40 26.42
N ARG A 287 -3.63 -9.92 27.50
CA ARG A 287 -4.93 -9.46 28.01
C ARG A 287 -4.89 -7.98 28.39
N MET A 288 -3.90 -7.57 29.19
CA MET A 288 -3.71 -6.17 29.60
C MET A 288 -3.47 -5.26 28.39
N LEU A 289 -2.69 -5.70 27.40
CA LEU A 289 -2.45 -4.94 26.16
C LEU A 289 -3.73 -4.75 25.34
N ALA A 290 -4.58 -5.79 25.26
CA ALA A 290 -5.82 -5.76 24.51
C ALA A 290 -6.95 -4.99 25.22
N THR A 291 -7.06 -5.04 26.56
CA THR A 291 -8.19 -4.44 27.29
C THR A 291 -7.87 -3.07 27.87
N THR A 292 -6.69 -2.91 28.46
CA THR A 292 -6.28 -1.68 29.15
C THR A 292 -5.44 -0.77 28.25
N GLY A 293 -4.52 -1.37 27.48
CA GLY A 293 -3.70 -0.65 26.53
C GLY A 293 -2.56 0.18 27.14
N LEU A 294 -1.80 0.82 26.26
CA LEU A 294 -0.60 1.59 26.57
C LEU A 294 -0.90 3.08 26.45
N ALA A 295 -0.36 3.88 27.37
CA ALA A 295 -0.42 5.33 27.21
C ALA A 295 0.40 5.73 25.98
N VAL A 296 -0.17 6.59 25.14
CA VAL A 296 0.48 7.02 23.89
C VAL A 296 1.61 8.01 24.14
N LEU A 297 2.60 8.03 23.24
CA LEU A 297 3.69 9.00 23.25
C LEU A 297 3.20 10.39 22.87
N ALA A 298 3.67 11.42 23.56
CA ALA A 298 3.46 12.79 23.11
C ALA A 298 4.44 13.09 21.96
N ILE A 299 3.98 12.95 20.73
CA ILE A 299 4.71 13.35 19.52
C ILE A 299 3.94 14.43 18.74
N ARG A 300 4.63 15.06 17.79
CA ARG A 300 4.03 16.12 16.95
C ARG A 300 2.93 15.53 16.04
N PRO A 301 1.90 16.32 15.66
CA PRO A 301 0.98 15.96 14.58
C PRO A 301 1.71 15.57 13.29
N GLU A 302 1.11 14.69 12.48
CA GLU A 302 1.66 14.21 11.20
C GLU A 302 2.98 13.45 11.35
N HIS A 303 3.05 12.68 12.45
CA HIS A 303 4.15 11.78 12.76
C HIS A 303 3.60 10.47 13.32
N SER A 304 4.44 9.45 13.34
CA SER A 304 4.11 8.13 13.87
C SER A 304 5.30 7.54 14.61
N TYR A 305 5.03 6.46 15.34
CA TYR A 305 6.03 5.59 15.92
C TYR A 305 5.53 4.14 15.85
N LEU A 306 6.48 3.22 15.89
CA LEU A 306 6.21 1.79 15.84
C LEU A 306 6.40 1.16 17.22
N ILE A 307 5.42 0.37 17.65
CA ILE A 307 5.49 -0.45 18.85
C ILE A 307 5.81 -1.89 18.45
N GLN A 308 6.90 -2.42 18.97
CA GLN A 308 7.27 -3.82 18.83
C GLN A 308 6.89 -4.58 20.11
N VAL A 309 6.22 -5.72 19.92
CA VAL A 309 5.73 -6.60 20.98
C VAL A 309 6.37 -7.97 20.75
N ASP A 310 7.26 -8.37 21.64
CA ASP A 310 7.99 -9.64 21.58
C ASP A 310 7.75 -10.47 22.84
N PRO A 311 8.06 -11.79 22.86
CA PRO A 311 7.99 -12.59 24.07
C PRO A 311 8.83 -11.98 25.21
N ALA A 312 8.27 -11.95 26.43
CA ALA A 312 8.89 -11.32 27.61
C ALA A 312 10.08 -12.08 28.19
#